data_AF-A8UIH2-F1
#
_entry.id   AF-A8UIH2-F1
#
_cell.length_a   1.000
_cell.length_b   1.000
_cell.length_c   1.000
_cell.angle_alpha   90.00
_cell.angle_beta   90.00
_cell.angle_gamma   90.00
#
_symmetry.space_group_name_H-M   'P 1'
#
loop_
_entity.id
_entity.type
_entity.pdbx_description
1 polymer ?
#
loop_
_entity_poly.entity_id
_entity_poly.type
_entity_poly.pdbx_seq_one_letter_code
_entity_poly.pdbx_strand_id
1 'polypeptide(L)'
;MRLFKITQIILLGSIFFSCNNKAKEEHIIPEKDATSSNQESLLDLGEDFLESTGISNDSLNAYLEEGRKMEELFQDSVAVGNMLEDLIKEGDKREKTEKQMRESGNMDDFLDAFNKLNDESGVAATIAKLKKADSLTGKNSFGSFEADPEMLEAMSEEVTLENSGKMTKEEREMIRGFNKTKNSIHSIEEIEQFKKMMEETDLDNMVEEGKVTQKYATTLKKEFKGSATTLKDREKRAERAKRDFKKQNPDLYFGEDVGMTYFGNRAKAVYLPLGKLSFADEVIHYYHPENEDTPSNALGEPNGYQIRSEKLANVHSLGLKGTLTIKFENNALIDVNGPDLYIFEMGAIEPTRLEISKDGKNWIEVGKIDGGVAQVDIHGFVKPNELFYYVRLTDLETSSGIPGADVDAIGAIGAAMRLNLDSKVLFDSGKSELKPEGLLALKELAKNISVLKSGNVIIEGHTDDVGSSENNKNLSLARAKSVSTELKKLIPSKTFKWREKGYGEKKPLVENNSEKNRTKNRRVEILILPN
;
A
#
# COMPACT_ATOMS: atom_id res chain seq x y z
N MET A 1 -26.83 42.93 12.14
CA MET A 1 -26.34 42.43 10.84
C MET A 1 -26.94 41.10 10.35
N ARG A 2 -27.33 40.14 11.21
CA ARG A 2 -28.06 38.94 10.73
C ARG A 2 -29.56 39.18 10.45
N LEU A 3 -30.24 40.05 11.20
CA LEU A 3 -31.63 40.43 10.88
C LEU A 3 -31.72 41.25 9.58
N PHE A 4 -30.76 42.14 9.30
CA PHE A 4 -30.76 43.01 8.12
C PHE A 4 -30.59 42.23 6.79
N LYS A 5 -29.83 41.11 6.81
CA LYS A 5 -29.70 40.19 5.67
C LYS A 5 -30.96 39.34 5.44
N ILE A 6 -31.71 39.01 6.48
CA ILE A 6 -32.98 38.25 6.35
C ILE A 6 -34.10 39.16 5.80
N THR A 7 -34.14 40.44 6.22
CA THR A 7 -35.14 41.39 5.71
C THR A 7 -34.92 41.74 4.24
N GLN A 8 -33.67 41.81 3.75
CA GLN A 8 -33.38 42.04 2.31
C GLN A 8 -33.76 40.84 1.42
N ILE A 9 -33.59 39.60 1.91
CA ILE A 9 -33.96 38.39 1.18
C ILE A 9 -35.49 38.22 1.12
N ILE A 10 -36.21 38.58 2.19
CA ILE A 10 -37.69 38.58 2.21
C ILE A 10 -38.27 39.69 1.30
N LEU A 11 -37.62 40.86 1.23
CA LEU A 11 -38.02 41.95 0.34
C LEU A 11 -37.80 41.60 -1.15
N LEU A 12 -36.66 40.97 -1.48
CA LEU A 12 -36.35 40.47 -2.82
C LEU A 12 -37.30 39.35 -3.26
N GLY A 13 -37.65 38.42 -2.36
CA GLY A 13 -38.62 37.37 -2.62
C GLY A 13 -40.05 37.90 -2.84
N SER A 14 -40.46 38.93 -2.11
CA SER A 14 -41.80 39.55 -2.23
C SER A 14 -41.96 40.33 -3.55
N ILE A 15 -40.88 40.98 -4.01
CA ILE A 15 -40.82 41.68 -5.30
C ILE A 15 -40.85 40.67 -6.46
N PHE A 16 -40.14 39.54 -6.35
CA PHE A 16 -40.15 38.46 -7.34
C PHE A 16 -41.54 37.81 -7.48
N PHE A 17 -42.24 37.60 -6.36
CA PHE A 17 -43.59 37.01 -6.34
C PHE A 17 -44.66 37.96 -6.91
N SER A 18 -44.54 39.27 -6.66
CA SER A 18 -45.46 40.28 -7.19
C SER A 18 -45.26 40.56 -8.69
N CYS A 19 -44.04 40.40 -9.22
CA CYS A 19 -43.76 40.53 -10.65
C CYS A 19 -44.27 39.33 -11.47
N ASN A 20 -44.21 38.12 -10.90
CA ASN A 20 -44.62 36.90 -11.60
C ASN A 20 -46.16 36.77 -11.73
N ASN A 21 -46.93 37.35 -10.79
CA ASN A 21 -48.40 37.39 -10.88
C ASN A 21 -48.91 38.41 -11.91
N LYS A 22 -48.23 39.53 -12.13
CA LYS A 22 -48.60 40.50 -13.17
C LYS A 22 -48.36 39.98 -14.60
N ALA A 23 -47.31 39.19 -14.81
CA ALA A 23 -46.99 38.62 -16.12
C ALA A 23 -47.97 37.52 -16.59
N LYS A 24 -48.76 36.93 -15.68
CA LYS A 24 -49.80 35.95 -16.01
C LYS A 24 -51.16 36.56 -16.34
N GLU A 25 -51.45 37.79 -15.94
CA GLU A 25 -52.75 38.45 -16.21
C GLU A 25 -52.83 39.07 -17.63
N GLU A 26 -51.71 39.28 -18.34
CA GLU A 26 -51.70 40.04 -19.61
C GLU A 26 -51.63 39.21 -20.92
N HIS A 27 -51.67 37.87 -20.90
CA HIS A 27 -51.82 37.00 -22.10
C HIS A 27 -50.99 37.42 -23.35
N ILE A 28 -49.65 37.43 -23.27
CA ILE A 28 -48.79 37.78 -24.42
C ILE A 28 -47.89 36.60 -24.84
N ILE A 29 -48.46 35.62 -25.55
CA ILE A 29 -47.71 34.79 -26.53
C ILE A 29 -48.70 34.32 -27.62
N PRO A 30 -48.45 34.55 -28.92
CA PRO A 30 -48.97 33.71 -29.98
C PRO A 30 -47.90 32.79 -30.60
N GLU A 31 -48.35 31.59 -30.98
CA GLU A 31 -47.58 30.50 -31.59
C GLU A 31 -47.09 30.79 -33.02
N LYS A 32 -45.93 30.20 -33.35
CA LYS A 32 -45.41 29.71 -34.65
C LYS A 32 -45.48 30.62 -35.90
N ASP A 33 -44.31 30.92 -36.47
CA ASP A 33 -43.89 30.46 -37.80
C ASP A 33 -42.55 31.09 -38.21
N ALA A 34 -41.56 30.26 -38.57
CA ALA A 34 -40.28 30.70 -39.12
C ALA A 34 -40.27 30.45 -40.64
N THR A 35 -40.14 31.52 -41.43
CA THR A 35 -39.97 31.44 -42.89
C THR A 35 -38.49 31.49 -43.30
N SER A 36 -38.20 30.85 -44.44
CA SER A 36 -36.92 30.43 -45.03
C SER A 36 -35.88 31.50 -45.37
N SER A 37 -36.01 32.75 -44.93
CA SER A 37 -34.99 33.79 -45.16
C SER A 37 -33.92 33.85 -44.07
N ASN A 38 -34.14 33.20 -42.92
CA ASN A 38 -33.21 33.23 -41.78
C ASN A 38 -32.22 32.04 -41.76
N GLN A 39 -32.40 31.04 -42.63
CA GLN A 39 -31.52 29.86 -42.64
C GLN A 39 -30.20 30.10 -43.37
N GLU A 40 -30.19 30.90 -44.45
CA GLU A 40 -28.93 31.27 -45.14
C GLU A 40 -28.06 32.19 -44.26
N SER A 41 -28.66 33.09 -43.49
CA SER A 41 -27.91 33.96 -42.55
C SER A 41 -27.36 33.22 -41.31
N LEU A 42 -27.96 32.08 -40.93
CA LEU A 42 -27.50 31.25 -39.81
C LEU A 42 -26.37 30.29 -40.22
N LEU A 43 -26.31 29.91 -41.50
CA LEU A 43 -25.23 29.09 -42.06
C LEU A 43 -23.94 29.90 -42.21
N ASP A 44 -24.02 31.14 -42.71
CA ASP A 44 -22.86 32.06 -42.79
C ASP A 44 -22.31 32.43 -41.39
N LEU A 45 -23.18 32.60 -40.39
CA LEU A 45 -22.73 32.84 -39.00
C LEU A 45 -22.12 31.59 -38.35
N GLY A 46 -22.52 30.40 -38.79
CA GLY A 46 -22.03 29.12 -38.30
C GLY A 46 -20.61 28.82 -38.80
N GLU A 47 -20.32 29.10 -40.08
CA GLU A 47 -18.98 28.91 -40.64
C GLU A 47 -17.95 29.89 -40.06
N ASP A 48 -18.31 31.18 -39.87
CA ASP A 48 -17.46 32.18 -39.21
C ASP A 48 -17.16 31.83 -37.73
N PHE A 49 -18.11 31.21 -37.04
CA PHE A 49 -17.92 30.75 -35.66
C PHE A 49 -17.02 29.50 -35.58
N LEU A 50 -17.10 28.61 -36.56
CA LEU A 50 -16.27 27.40 -36.63
C LEU A 50 -14.82 27.72 -37.03
N GLU A 51 -14.59 28.67 -37.95
CA GLU A 51 -13.24 29.11 -38.31
C GLU A 51 -12.55 29.89 -37.17
N SER A 52 -13.30 30.69 -36.40
CA SER A 52 -12.73 31.49 -35.29
C SER A 52 -12.44 30.69 -34.01
N THR A 53 -12.98 29.47 -33.88
CA THR A 53 -12.83 28.64 -32.68
C THR A 53 -12.07 27.33 -32.91
N GLY A 54 -11.90 26.90 -34.18
CA GLY A 54 -11.13 25.70 -34.53
C GLY A 54 -11.79 24.37 -34.15
N ILE A 55 -13.08 24.38 -33.80
CA ILE A 55 -13.82 23.21 -33.35
C ILE A 55 -14.38 22.45 -34.56
N SER A 56 -14.15 21.14 -34.64
CA SER A 56 -14.71 20.30 -35.70
C SER A 56 -16.19 20.00 -35.49
N ASN A 57 -16.94 19.79 -36.59
CA ASN A 57 -18.37 19.46 -36.56
C ASN A 57 -18.71 18.22 -35.73
N ASP A 58 -17.78 17.27 -35.59
CA ASP A 58 -17.97 16.07 -34.77
C ASP A 58 -18.00 16.37 -33.27
N SER A 59 -17.22 17.37 -32.83
CA SER A 59 -17.21 17.83 -31.43
C SER A 59 -18.48 18.57 -31.06
N LEU A 60 -19.06 19.34 -32.00
CA LEU A 60 -20.31 20.08 -31.78
C LEU A 60 -21.51 19.13 -31.58
N ASN A 61 -21.56 18.03 -32.33
CA ASN A 61 -22.63 17.03 -32.18
C ASN A 61 -22.53 16.26 -30.86
N ALA A 62 -21.32 16.04 -30.33
CA ALA A 62 -21.13 15.45 -29.00
C ALA A 62 -21.65 16.37 -27.88
N TYR A 63 -21.44 17.68 -27.99
CA TYR A 63 -21.97 18.67 -27.04
C TYR A 63 -23.51 18.76 -27.05
N LEU A 64 -24.14 18.59 -28.21
CA LEU A 64 -25.61 18.61 -28.34
C LEU A 64 -26.27 17.34 -27.78
N GLU A 65 -25.61 16.18 -27.88
CA GLU A 65 -26.04 14.93 -27.25
C GLU A 65 -25.98 15.00 -25.71
N GLU A 66 -24.93 15.61 -25.14
CA GLU A 66 -24.83 15.85 -23.70
C GLU A 66 -25.84 16.89 -23.19
N GLY A 67 -26.16 17.90 -24.02
CA GLY A 67 -27.23 18.86 -23.73
C GLY A 67 -28.62 18.23 -23.63
N ARG A 68 -28.96 17.26 -24.51
CA ARG A 68 -30.24 16.54 -24.43
C ARG A 68 -30.37 15.67 -23.19
N LYS A 69 -29.26 15.07 -22.72
CA LYS A 69 -29.24 14.33 -21.43
C LYS A 69 -29.51 15.23 -20.24
N MET A 70 -29.05 16.49 -20.27
CA MET A 70 -29.37 17.47 -19.21
C MET A 70 -30.84 17.89 -19.22
N GLU A 71 -31.47 17.97 -20.39
CA GLU A 71 -32.89 18.34 -20.51
C GLU A 71 -33.82 17.23 -19.99
N GLU A 72 -33.47 15.96 -20.21
CA GLU A 72 -34.14 14.80 -19.60
C GLU A 72 -34.03 14.81 -18.06
N LEU A 73 -32.85 15.12 -17.51
CA LEU A 73 -32.63 15.26 -16.06
C LEU A 73 -33.39 16.45 -15.46
N PHE A 74 -33.65 17.50 -16.24
CA PHE A 74 -34.39 18.68 -15.79
C PHE A 74 -35.91 18.42 -15.73
N GLN A 75 -36.45 17.65 -16.67
CA GLN A 75 -37.87 17.25 -16.67
C GLN A 75 -38.22 16.36 -15.47
N ASP A 76 -37.30 15.49 -15.03
CA ASP A 76 -37.45 14.68 -13.83
C ASP A 76 -37.45 15.51 -12.53
N SER A 77 -36.77 16.66 -12.52
CA SER A 77 -36.73 17.58 -11.36
C SER A 77 -38.05 18.35 -11.14
N VAL A 78 -38.84 18.56 -12.19
CA VAL A 78 -40.15 19.24 -12.12
C VAL A 78 -41.21 18.35 -11.47
N ALA A 79 -41.11 17.03 -11.66
CA ALA A 79 -41.99 16.06 -10.98
C ALA A 79 -41.76 16.02 -9.45
N VAL A 80 -40.52 16.24 -9.01
CA VAL A 80 -40.16 16.35 -7.58
C VAL A 80 -40.71 17.64 -6.95
N GLY A 81 -40.77 18.73 -7.72
CA GLY A 81 -41.36 20.00 -7.28
C GLY A 81 -42.85 19.91 -6.95
N ASN A 82 -43.62 19.15 -7.73
CA ASN A 82 -45.06 18.97 -7.49
C ASN A 82 -45.36 18.02 -6.32
N MET A 83 -44.50 17.03 -6.04
CA MET A 83 -44.60 16.21 -4.82
C MET A 83 -44.28 17.02 -3.55
N LEU A 84 -43.49 18.08 -3.67
CA LEU A 84 -43.11 18.98 -2.58
C LEU A 84 -44.25 19.93 -2.17
N GLU A 85 -45.14 20.33 -3.08
CA GLU A 85 -46.29 21.18 -2.74
C GLU A 85 -47.34 20.45 -1.88
N ASP A 86 -47.57 19.16 -2.12
CA ASP A 86 -48.52 18.36 -1.32
C ASP A 86 -47.95 18.00 0.07
N LEU A 87 -46.63 17.93 0.21
CA LEU A 87 -45.94 17.69 1.48
C LEU A 87 -45.85 18.94 2.39
N ILE A 88 -46.12 20.14 1.86
CA ILE A 88 -46.07 21.39 2.63
C ILE A 88 -47.32 21.61 3.51
N LYS A 89 -48.38 20.80 3.36
CA LYS A 89 -49.63 20.99 4.12
C LYS A 89 -49.71 20.35 5.50
N GLU A 90 -48.80 19.47 5.93
CA GLU A 90 -48.86 18.91 7.29
C GLU A 90 -47.47 18.82 7.93
N GLY A 91 -47.20 19.76 8.83
CA GLY A 91 -46.01 19.75 9.66
C GLY A 91 -46.08 18.66 10.72
N ASP A 92 -45.14 17.72 10.67
CA ASP A 92 -44.21 17.37 11.75
C ASP A 92 -43.45 16.09 11.36
N LYS A 93 -42.15 16.22 11.02
CA LYS A 93 -41.09 15.17 10.95
C LYS A 93 -39.88 15.67 10.14
N ARG A 94 -39.09 16.57 10.72
CA ARG A 94 -37.83 17.04 10.11
C ARG A 94 -36.65 16.07 10.25
N GLU A 95 -36.77 15.01 11.04
CA GLU A 95 -35.62 14.14 11.37
C GLU A 95 -35.57 12.84 10.52
N LYS A 96 -36.63 12.54 9.75
CA LYS A 96 -36.69 11.34 8.89
C LYS A 96 -36.29 11.61 7.44
N THR A 97 -36.52 12.84 6.95
CA THR A 97 -36.24 13.25 5.56
C THR A 97 -34.74 13.51 5.32
N GLU A 98 -34.02 14.02 6.32
CA GLU A 98 -32.56 14.18 6.25
C GLU A 98 -31.82 12.83 6.19
N LYS A 99 -32.42 11.77 6.73
CA LYS A 99 -31.86 10.41 6.68
C LYS A 99 -32.02 9.77 5.29
N GLN A 100 -33.12 10.06 4.59
CA GLN A 100 -33.37 9.54 3.24
C GLN A 100 -32.63 10.31 2.14
N MET A 101 -32.42 11.63 2.28
CA MET A 101 -31.65 12.42 1.29
C MET A 101 -30.14 12.09 1.27
N ARG A 102 -29.61 11.47 2.33
CA ARG A 102 -28.25 10.93 2.34
C ARG A 102 -28.10 9.60 1.60
N GLU A 103 -29.20 8.94 1.24
CA GLU A 103 -29.19 7.57 0.71
C GLU A 103 -29.42 7.48 -0.81
N SER A 104 -29.67 8.57 -1.56
CA SER A 104 -29.96 8.49 -3.01
C SER A 104 -28.97 9.11 -4.00
N GLY A 105 -27.96 9.91 -3.59
CA GLY A 105 -27.19 10.75 -4.54
C GLY A 105 -28.11 11.82 -5.16
N ASN A 106 -27.70 13.02 -5.55
CA ASN A 106 -26.47 13.36 -6.25
C ASN A 106 -26.29 14.90 -6.26
N MET A 107 -26.07 15.52 -5.09
CA MET A 107 -25.71 16.95 -4.99
C MET A 107 -24.25 17.18 -5.39
N ASP A 108 -23.42 16.15 -5.23
CA ASP A 108 -21.99 16.21 -5.54
C ASP A 108 -21.77 16.27 -7.07
N ASP A 109 -22.55 15.57 -7.90
CA ASP A 109 -22.39 15.63 -9.36
C ASP A 109 -22.85 16.97 -9.97
N PHE A 110 -23.83 17.65 -9.37
CA PHE A 110 -24.23 19.01 -9.80
C PHE A 110 -23.14 20.04 -9.52
N LEU A 111 -22.48 19.92 -8.36
CA LEU A 111 -21.39 20.81 -7.98
C LEU A 111 -20.10 20.51 -8.77
N ASP A 112 -19.87 19.26 -9.15
CA ASP A 112 -18.75 18.86 -10.01
C ASP A 112 -18.92 19.39 -11.45
N ALA A 113 -20.15 19.36 -11.99
CA ALA A 113 -20.48 19.94 -13.28
C ALA A 113 -20.36 21.48 -13.31
N PHE A 114 -20.76 22.14 -12.21
CA PHE A 114 -20.65 23.60 -12.08
C PHE A 114 -19.19 24.07 -11.97
N ASN A 115 -18.34 23.34 -11.26
CA ASN A 115 -16.92 23.69 -11.12
C ASN A 115 -16.14 23.46 -12.41
N LYS A 116 -16.43 22.40 -13.18
CA LYS A 116 -15.83 22.18 -14.51
C LYS A 116 -16.10 23.31 -15.50
N LEU A 117 -17.28 23.93 -15.43
CA LEU A 117 -17.63 25.09 -16.27
C LEU A 117 -16.89 26.38 -15.87
N ASN A 118 -16.37 26.45 -14.65
CA ASN A 118 -15.68 27.63 -14.13
C ASN A 118 -14.17 27.59 -14.35
N ASP A 119 -13.58 26.38 -14.37
CA ASP A 119 -12.12 26.17 -14.49
C ASP A 119 -11.55 26.51 -15.89
N GLU A 120 -12.36 26.53 -16.96
CA GLU A 120 -11.86 26.68 -18.33
C GLU A 120 -11.86 28.11 -18.90
N SER A 121 -12.48 29.10 -18.26
CA SER A 121 -12.49 30.47 -18.84
C SER A 121 -12.52 31.64 -17.86
N GLY A 122 -12.61 31.39 -16.55
CA GLY A 122 -12.71 32.45 -15.55
C GLY A 122 -14.08 33.13 -15.54
N VAL A 123 -14.43 33.69 -14.38
CA VAL A 123 -15.78 34.20 -14.06
C VAL A 123 -16.27 35.25 -15.07
N ALA A 124 -15.38 36.14 -15.54
CA ALA A 124 -15.72 37.17 -16.53
C ALA A 124 -16.09 36.57 -17.89
N ALA A 125 -15.41 35.52 -18.35
CA ALA A 125 -15.73 34.86 -19.61
C ALA A 125 -16.98 33.98 -19.49
N THR A 126 -17.21 33.35 -18.34
CA THR A 126 -18.43 32.59 -18.05
C THR A 126 -19.66 33.51 -18.04
N ILE A 127 -19.57 34.71 -17.45
CA ILE A 127 -20.63 35.72 -17.50
C ILE A 127 -20.83 36.26 -18.92
N ALA A 128 -19.76 36.46 -19.70
CA ALA A 128 -19.87 36.87 -21.10
C ALA A 128 -20.54 35.79 -21.98
N LYS A 129 -20.24 34.51 -21.75
CA LYS A 129 -20.88 33.37 -22.41
C LYS A 129 -22.36 33.25 -22.05
N LEU A 130 -22.71 33.48 -20.78
CA LEU A 130 -24.10 33.49 -20.30
C LEU A 130 -24.91 34.65 -20.88
N LYS A 131 -24.34 35.86 -20.97
CA LYS A 131 -24.99 37.01 -21.63
C LYS A 131 -25.20 36.77 -23.12
N LYS A 132 -24.22 36.17 -23.81
CA LYS A 132 -24.32 35.82 -25.22
C LYS A 132 -25.39 34.74 -25.46
N ALA A 133 -25.49 33.74 -24.58
CA ALA A 133 -26.53 32.71 -24.64
C ALA A 133 -27.94 33.28 -24.35
N ASP A 134 -28.07 34.22 -23.42
CA ASP A 134 -29.34 34.89 -23.09
C ASP A 134 -29.81 35.84 -24.20
N SER A 135 -28.90 36.50 -24.92
CA SER A 135 -29.23 37.29 -26.10
C SER A 135 -29.65 36.43 -27.29
N LEU A 136 -29.05 35.24 -27.46
CA LEU A 136 -29.37 34.29 -28.52
C LEU A 136 -30.72 33.59 -28.33
N THR A 137 -31.20 33.48 -27.09
CA THR A 137 -32.52 32.90 -26.77
C THR A 137 -33.66 33.92 -26.78
N GLY A 138 -33.36 35.19 -27.09
CA GLY A 138 -34.35 36.26 -27.25
C GLY A 138 -35.04 36.72 -25.95
N LYS A 139 -34.60 36.24 -24.79
CA LYS A 139 -35.23 36.52 -23.49
C LYS A 139 -34.66 37.74 -22.77
N ASN A 140 -33.44 38.18 -23.08
CA ASN A 140 -32.81 39.40 -22.55
C ASN A 140 -32.95 39.56 -21.02
N SER A 141 -32.82 38.47 -20.27
CA SER A 141 -32.96 38.45 -18.80
C SER A 141 -31.72 38.98 -18.06
N PHE A 142 -30.55 39.00 -18.71
CA PHE A 142 -29.26 39.43 -18.18
C PHE A 142 -28.70 40.70 -18.84
N GLY A 143 -29.44 41.30 -19.76
CA GLY A 143 -29.01 42.48 -20.53
C GLY A 143 -28.77 43.75 -19.70
N SER A 144 -29.33 43.84 -18.49
CA SER A 144 -29.18 44.97 -17.57
C SER A 144 -28.12 44.76 -16.47
N PHE A 145 -27.42 43.62 -16.47
CA PHE A 145 -26.43 43.32 -15.45
C PHE A 145 -25.05 43.88 -15.86
N GLU A 146 -24.76 45.14 -15.55
CA GLU A 146 -23.39 45.65 -15.61
C GLU A 146 -22.65 45.25 -14.33
N ALA A 147 -21.67 44.37 -14.48
CA ALA A 147 -20.72 44.12 -13.40
C ALA A 147 -19.72 45.28 -13.43
N ASP A 148 -19.88 46.22 -12.50
CA ASP A 148 -18.97 47.33 -12.26
C ASP A 148 -17.53 46.81 -12.09
N PRO A 149 -16.49 47.47 -12.63
CA PRO A 149 -15.09 47.20 -12.32
C PRO A 149 -14.80 46.95 -10.83
N GLU A 150 -15.44 47.67 -9.89
CA GLU A 150 -15.30 47.41 -8.45
C GLU A 150 -15.95 46.08 -8.02
N MET A 151 -17.00 45.64 -8.70
CA MET A 151 -17.66 44.35 -8.47
C MET A 151 -16.89 43.20 -9.11
N LEU A 152 -16.25 43.42 -10.27
CA LEU A 152 -15.33 42.47 -10.91
C LEU A 152 -14.01 42.37 -10.15
N GLU A 153 -13.52 43.47 -9.59
CA GLU A 153 -12.38 43.49 -8.67
C GLU A 153 -12.76 42.80 -7.35
N ALA A 154 -13.92 43.08 -6.76
CA ALA A 154 -14.42 42.34 -5.60
C ALA A 154 -14.67 40.85 -5.88
N MET A 155 -15.09 40.46 -7.08
CA MET A 155 -15.33 39.05 -7.48
C MET A 155 -14.06 38.31 -7.92
N SER A 156 -13.04 39.04 -8.42
CA SER A 156 -11.70 38.50 -8.67
C SER A 156 -10.86 38.45 -7.39
N GLU A 157 -11.09 39.39 -6.47
CA GLU A 157 -10.65 39.35 -5.08
C GLU A 157 -11.42 38.29 -4.27
N GLU A 158 -12.66 37.93 -4.64
CA GLU A 158 -13.39 36.79 -4.05
C GLU A 158 -12.83 35.44 -4.52
N VAL A 159 -12.04 35.42 -5.61
CA VAL A 159 -11.26 34.25 -6.04
C VAL A 159 -9.86 34.26 -5.42
N THR A 160 -9.34 35.41 -4.99
CA THR A 160 -8.07 35.52 -4.24
C THR A 160 -8.23 35.70 -2.72
N LEU A 161 -9.45 35.57 -2.18
CA LEU A 161 -9.75 35.37 -0.76
C LEU A 161 -9.67 33.85 -0.45
N GLU A 162 -8.49 33.30 -0.15
CA GLU A 162 -7.80 33.52 1.12
C GLU A 162 -8.78 33.77 2.28
N ASN A 163 -8.84 32.82 3.23
CA ASN A 163 -9.64 32.82 4.48
C ASN A 163 -10.99 32.09 4.51
N SER A 164 -11.26 31.23 3.55
CA SER A 164 -12.03 30.02 3.88
C SER A 164 -11.18 29.16 4.81
N GLY A 165 -11.38 29.25 6.13
CA GLY A 165 -10.69 28.40 7.12
C GLY A 165 -11.00 26.90 7.01
N LYS A 166 -11.45 26.42 5.84
CA LYS A 166 -11.86 25.04 5.55
C LYS A 166 -10.93 24.43 4.49
N MET A 167 -10.62 23.17 4.75
CA MET A 167 -9.77 22.31 3.94
C MET A 167 -10.52 21.73 2.73
N THR A 168 -9.85 21.59 1.58
CA THR A 168 -10.41 20.95 0.37
C THR A 168 -10.67 19.45 0.57
N LYS A 169 -11.27 18.77 -0.41
CA LYS A 169 -11.51 17.32 -0.36
C LYS A 169 -10.20 16.56 -0.55
N GLU A 170 -9.38 17.00 -1.48
CA GLU A 170 -8.07 16.46 -1.84
C GLU A 170 -7.13 16.57 -0.64
N GLU A 171 -7.11 17.71 0.03
CA GLU A 171 -6.34 17.91 1.27
C GLU A 171 -6.78 17.01 2.41
N ARG A 172 -8.08 16.76 2.55
CA ARG A 172 -8.58 15.78 3.53
C ARG A 172 -8.12 14.36 3.18
N GLU A 173 -8.07 14.03 1.90
CA GLU A 173 -7.55 12.74 1.44
C GLU A 173 -6.04 12.62 1.65
N MET A 174 -5.26 13.68 1.42
CA MET A 174 -3.84 13.73 1.75
C MET A 174 -3.59 13.51 3.24
N ILE A 175 -4.37 14.14 4.13
CA ILE A 175 -4.27 13.90 5.58
C ILE A 175 -4.64 12.45 5.94
N ARG A 176 -5.66 11.88 5.31
CA ARG A 176 -6.00 10.46 5.51
C ARG A 176 -4.86 9.56 5.04
N GLY A 177 -4.26 9.85 3.89
CA GLY A 177 -3.09 9.16 3.35
C GLY A 177 -1.91 9.22 4.32
N PHE A 178 -1.57 10.40 4.81
CA PHE A 178 -0.53 10.58 5.83
C PHE A 178 -0.79 9.72 7.08
N ASN A 179 -2.02 9.73 7.60
CA ASN A 179 -2.40 8.93 8.76
C ASN A 179 -2.35 7.43 8.47
N LYS A 180 -2.72 7.00 7.27
CA LYS A 180 -2.59 5.61 6.83
C LYS A 180 -1.13 5.18 6.83
N THR A 181 -0.25 5.93 6.17
CA THR A 181 1.19 5.65 6.14
C THR A 181 1.79 5.61 7.55
N LYS A 182 1.44 6.57 8.42
CA LYS A 182 1.86 6.61 9.82
C LYS A 182 1.48 5.33 10.59
N ASN A 183 0.27 4.83 10.37
CA ASN A 183 -0.26 3.65 11.05
C ASN A 183 0.26 2.33 10.44
N SER A 184 0.82 2.37 9.24
CA SER A 184 1.40 1.24 8.50
C SER A 184 2.94 1.25 8.54
N ILE A 185 3.54 1.74 9.63
CA ILE A 185 4.98 1.65 9.84
C ILE A 185 5.28 0.34 10.57
N HIS A 186 6.07 -0.53 9.96
CA HIS A 186 6.43 -1.87 10.42
C HIS A 186 7.92 -2.04 10.74
N SER A 187 8.79 -1.12 10.30
CA SER A 187 10.24 -1.19 10.49
C SER A 187 10.86 0.14 10.90
N ILE A 188 12.11 0.10 11.40
CA ILE A 188 12.91 1.30 11.67
C ILE A 188 13.28 2.05 10.38
N GLU A 189 13.49 1.33 9.27
CA GLU A 189 13.73 1.93 7.96
C GLU A 189 12.55 2.80 7.51
N GLU A 190 11.31 2.31 7.66
CA GLU A 190 10.11 3.09 7.34
C GLU A 190 9.94 4.30 8.26
N ILE A 191 10.39 4.24 9.52
CA ILE A 191 10.44 5.41 10.40
C ILE A 191 11.38 6.46 9.82
N GLU A 192 12.58 6.07 9.39
CA GLU A 192 13.56 6.98 8.80
C GLU A 192 13.04 7.62 7.51
N GLN A 193 12.45 6.83 6.62
CA GLN A 193 11.81 7.31 5.39
C GLN A 193 10.66 8.29 5.69
N PHE A 194 9.81 7.95 6.66
CA PHE A 194 8.69 8.81 7.05
C PHE A 194 9.16 10.13 7.69
N LYS A 195 10.22 10.10 8.50
CA LYS A 195 10.83 11.31 9.06
C LYS A 195 11.43 12.19 7.97
N LYS A 196 12.18 11.59 7.04
CA LYS A 196 12.75 12.31 5.90
C LYS A 196 11.66 13.01 5.08
N MET A 197 10.55 12.32 4.77
CA MET A 197 9.39 12.93 4.12
C MET A 197 8.84 14.12 4.92
N MET A 198 8.69 14.01 6.25
CA MET A 198 8.23 15.13 7.08
C MET A 198 9.21 16.32 7.07
N GLU A 199 10.52 16.06 7.04
CA GLU A 199 11.57 17.09 7.02
C GLU A 199 11.67 17.80 5.66
N GLU A 200 11.47 17.08 4.56
CA GLU A 200 11.49 17.62 3.20
C GLU A 200 10.19 18.35 2.81
N THR A 201 9.10 18.16 3.56
CA THR A 201 7.82 18.83 3.29
C THR A 201 7.82 20.27 3.82
N ASP A 202 8.09 21.24 2.93
CA ASP A 202 7.99 22.66 3.25
C ASP A 202 6.56 23.19 3.12
N LEU A 203 5.79 23.03 4.20
CA LEU A 203 4.39 23.45 4.24
C LEU A 203 4.20 24.97 4.18
N ASP A 204 5.20 25.76 4.58
CA ASP A 204 5.07 27.22 4.51
C ASP A 204 5.24 27.68 3.07
N ASN A 205 6.26 27.18 2.36
CA ASN A 205 6.43 27.45 0.93
C ASN A 205 5.24 26.93 0.10
N MET A 206 4.67 25.77 0.42
CA MET A 206 3.48 25.26 -0.27
C MET A 206 2.24 26.14 -0.09
N VAL A 207 2.13 26.85 1.04
CA VAL A 207 1.05 27.85 1.24
C VAL A 207 1.37 29.13 0.47
N GLU A 208 2.62 29.62 0.53
CA GLU A 208 3.06 30.82 -0.19
C GLU A 208 2.90 30.68 -1.71
N GLU A 209 3.13 29.49 -2.25
CA GLU A 209 2.91 29.15 -3.66
C GLU A 209 1.44 28.88 -4.01
N GLY A 210 0.51 28.98 -3.05
CA GLY A 210 -0.92 28.70 -3.25
C GLY A 210 -1.25 27.23 -3.54
N LYS A 211 -0.32 26.29 -3.31
CA LYS A 211 -0.52 24.86 -3.58
C LYS A 211 -1.43 24.18 -2.57
N VAL A 212 -1.47 24.68 -1.34
CA VAL A 212 -2.33 24.17 -0.25
C VAL A 212 -2.85 25.30 0.63
N THR A 213 -3.93 25.03 1.35
CA THR A 213 -4.55 25.95 2.29
C THR A 213 -3.77 26.05 3.61
N GLN A 214 -3.85 27.22 4.25
CA GLN A 214 -3.33 27.41 5.61
C GLN A 214 -3.94 26.43 6.62
N LYS A 215 -5.18 26.00 6.41
CA LYS A 215 -5.87 25.02 7.27
C LYS A 215 -5.25 23.63 7.14
N TYR A 216 -4.91 23.20 5.93
CA TYR A 216 -4.19 21.96 5.69
C TYR A 216 -2.80 22.01 6.33
N ALA A 217 -2.01 23.04 6.04
CA ALA A 217 -0.66 23.19 6.57
C ALA A 217 -0.62 23.17 8.11
N THR A 218 -1.50 23.94 8.77
CA THR A 218 -1.60 23.93 10.24
C THR A 218 -2.04 22.58 10.81
N THR A 219 -2.94 21.87 10.13
CA THR A 219 -3.39 20.53 10.57
C THR A 219 -2.27 19.50 10.40
N LEU A 220 -1.58 19.49 9.26
CA LEU A 220 -0.49 18.56 9.00
C LEU A 220 0.72 18.83 9.91
N LYS A 221 1.06 20.09 10.20
CA LYS A 221 2.08 20.44 11.20
C LYS A 221 1.77 19.86 12.59
N LYS A 222 0.49 19.85 12.99
CA LYS A 222 0.06 19.22 14.25
C LYS A 222 0.24 17.70 14.20
N GLU A 223 -0.10 17.07 13.08
CA GLU A 223 0.12 15.64 12.87
C GLU A 223 1.62 15.28 12.85
N PHE A 224 2.48 16.09 12.22
CA PHE A 224 3.94 15.92 12.24
C PHE A 224 4.47 15.94 13.67
N LYS A 225 4.06 16.94 14.46
CA LYS A 225 4.49 17.08 15.87
C LYS A 225 4.03 15.88 16.73
N GLY A 226 2.79 15.43 16.56
CA GLY A 226 2.27 14.25 17.26
C GLY A 226 3.01 12.97 16.87
N SER A 227 3.30 12.82 15.58
CA SER A 227 4.03 11.67 15.02
C SER A 227 5.47 11.61 15.52
N ALA A 228 6.19 12.75 15.53
CA ALA A 228 7.58 12.82 15.96
C ALA A 228 7.82 12.25 17.37
N THR A 229 6.88 12.47 18.30
CA THR A 229 6.98 11.92 19.66
C THR A 229 6.84 10.40 19.66
N THR A 230 5.87 9.88 18.92
CA THR A 230 5.59 8.44 18.80
C THR A 230 6.73 7.70 18.11
N LEU A 231 7.24 8.26 17.01
CA LEU A 231 8.36 7.71 16.25
C LEU A 231 9.62 7.65 17.11
N LYS A 232 9.90 8.68 17.91
CA LYS A 232 11.03 8.70 18.86
C LYS A 232 10.93 7.62 19.93
N ASP A 233 9.73 7.27 20.39
CA ASP A 233 9.55 6.14 21.31
C ASP A 233 9.85 4.81 20.61
N ARG A 234 9.36 4.62 19.38
CA ARG A 234 9.63 3.42 18.57
C ARG A 234 11.12 3.26 18.26
N GLU A 235 11.82 4.33 17.91
CA GLU A 235 13.29 4.33 17.74
C GLU A 235 14.01 3.86 19.00
N LYS A 236 13.62 4.36 20.18
CA LYS A 236 14.20 3.90 21.47
C LYS A 236 13.95 2.42 21.72
N ARG A 237 12.77 1.91 21.36
CA ARG A 237 12.45 0.47 21.48
C ARG A 237 13.27 -0.35 20.51
N ALA A 238 13.47 0.12 19.27
CA ALA A 238 14.32 -0.53 18.29
C ALA A 238 15.77 -0.64 18.78
N GLU A 239 16.34 0.46 19.27
CA GLU A 239 17.69 0.48 19.85
C GLU A 239 17.82 -0.45 21.06
N ARG A 240 16.79 -0.52 21.90
CA ARG A 240 16.75 -1.47 23.01
C ARG A 240 16.73 -2.91 22.51
N ALA A 241 15.85 -3.26 21.57
CA ALA A 241 15.75 -4.61 21.04
C ALA A 241 17.07 -5.06 20.40
N LYS A 242 17.71 -4.19 19.60
CA LYS A 242 19.04 -4.44 19.01
C LYS A 242 20.11 -4.66 20.09
N ARG A 243 20.11 -3.83 21.13
CA ARG A 243 21.08 -3.94 22.23
C ARG A 243 20.89 -5.21 23.06
N ASP A 244 19.66 -5.54 23.40
CA ASP A 244 19.32 -6.72 24.20
C ASP A 244 19.68 -7.99 23.43
N PHE A 245 19.37 -8.04 22.13
CA PHE A 245 19.79 -9.12 21.25
C PHE A 245 21.32 -9.28 21.19
N LYS A 246 22.05 -8.19 20.91
CA LYS A 246 23.53 -8.20 20.86
C LYS A 246 24.15 -8.63 22.20
N LYS A 247 23.53 -8.28 23.32
CA LYS A 247 23.99 -8.67 24.66
C LYS A 247 23.82 -10.17 24.89
N GLN A 248 22.72 -10.75 24.42
CA GLN A 248 22.46 -12.19 24.52
C GLN A 248 23.29 -13.00 23.51
N ASN A 249 23.55 -12.43 22.34
CA ASN A 249 24.19 -13.10 21.22
C ASN A 249 25.39 -12.27 20.70
N PRO A 250 26.47 -12.11 21.50
CA PRO A 250 27.62 -11.27 21.12
C PRO A 250 28.35 -11.75 19.86
N ASP A 251 28.28 -13.05 19.57
CA ASP A 251 28.90 -13.68 18.40
C ASP A 251 27.97 -13.76 17.17
N LEU A 252 26.69 -13.39 17.33
CA LEU A 252 25.66 -13.39 16.27
C LEU A 252 25.49 -12.00 15.67
N TYR A 253 26.60 -11.50 15.11
CA TYR A 253 26.66 -10.15 14.61
C TYR A 253 27.20 -10.08 13.18
N PHE A 254 26.30 -9.71 12.28
CA PHE A 254 26.56 -9.60 10.85
C PHE A 254 26.93 -8.17 10.40
N GLY A 255 27.27 -7.27 11.33
CA GLY A 255 27.51 -5.85 11.04
C GLY A 255 26.32 -4.93 11.34
N GLU A 256 26.56 -3.61 11.38
CA GLU A 256 25.52 -2.62 11.73
C GLU A 256 24.45 -2.48 10.66
N ASP A 257 24.82 -2.77 9.42
CA ASP A 257 24.09 -2.42 8.21
C ASP A 257 23.14 -3.53 7.72
N VAL A 258 23.25 -4.74 8.30
CA VAL A 258 22.46 -5.92 7.86
C VAL A 258 21.19 -6.06 8.67
N GLY A 259 21.32 -6.07 10.00
CA GLY A 259 20.19 -6.36 10.87
C GLY A 259 19.24 -5.17 10.97
N MET A 260 17.94 -5.46 10.98
CA MET A 260 16.86 -4.48 10.98
C MET A 260 15.93 -4.71 12.17
N THR A 261 15.34 -3.65 12.70
CA THR A 261 14.27 -3.80 13.70
C THR A 261 12.91 -3.65 13.04
N TYR A 262 12.04 -4.62 13.32
CA TYR A 262 10.64 -4.62 12.95
C TYR A 262 9.75 -4.46 14.18
N PHE A 263 8.48 -4.13 13.94
CA PHE A 263 7.49 -3.90 14.97
C PHE A 263 6.28 -4.80 14.72
N GLY A 264 6.05 -5.73 15.65
CA GLY A 264 4.83 -6.52 15.67
C GLY A 264 3.68 -5.84 16.41
N ASN A 265 2.69 -6.63 16.81
CA ASN A 265 1.52 -6.18 17.55
C ASN A 265 1.89 -5.29 18.76
N ARG A 266 1.08 -4.23 19.00
CA ARG A 266 1.28 -3.21 20.04
C ARG A 266 2.65 -2.50 19.98
N ALA A 267 3.24 -2.40 18.78
CA ALA A 267 4.56 -1.83 18.54
C ALA A 267 5.66 -2.49 19.38
N LYS A 268 5.59 -3.81 19.56
CA LYS A 268 6.68 -4.60 20.15
C LYS A 268 7.82 -4.67 19.14
N ALA A 269 8.98 -4.13 19.53
CA ALA A 269 10.17 -4.13 18.69
C ALA A 269 10.88 -5.50 18.73
N VAL A 270 11.26 -6.01 17.57
CA VAL A 270 12.05 -7.23 17.39
C VAL A 270 13.21 -6.93 16.46
N TYR A 271 14.43 -7.24 16.90
CA TYR A 271 15.62 -7.09 16.06
C TYR A 271 15.89 -8.40 15.32
N LEU A 272 15.93 -8.33 13.99
CA LEU A 272 16.23 -9.45 13.11
C LEU A 272 17.64 -9.25 12.53
N PRO A 273 18.61 -10.12 12.88
CA PRO A 273 20.02 -9.90 12.56
C PRO A 273 20.34 -10.03 11.06
N LEU A 274 19.51 -10.73 10.28
CA LEU A 274 19.60 -10.79 8.81
C LEU A 274 18.67 -9.79 8.10
N GLY A 275 17.96 -8.94 8.85
CA GLY A 275 17.03 -7.96 8.31
C GLY A 275 15.96 -8.62 7.43
N LYS A 276 15.83 -8.18 6.18
CA LYS A 276 14.85 -8.68 5.20
C LYS A 276 15.00 -10.17 4.89
N LEU A 277 16.22 -10.70 5.00
CA LEU A 277 16.52 -12.11 4.76
C LEU A 277 16.13 -13.01 5.94
N SER A 278 15.59 -12.47 7.02
CA SER A 278 15.07 -13.28 8.12
C SER A 278 13.69 -13.88 7.82
N PHE A 279 12.97 -13.38 6.82
CA PHE A 279 11.56 -13.73 6.59
C PHE A 279 11.38 -14.97 5.72
N ALA A 280 10.21 -15.60 5.85
CA ALA A 280 9.81 -16.74 5.03
C ALA A 280 9.66 -16.36 3.55
N ASP A 281 10.02 -17.29 2.67
CA ASP A 281 10.12 -17.06 1.22
C ASP A 281 9.03 -17.76 0.40
N GLU A 282 8.56 -18.93 0.86
CA GLU A 282 7.66 -19.80 0.08
C GLU A 282 6.56 -20.41 0.97
N VAL A 283 5.32 -20.43 0.47
CA VAL A 283 4.24 -21.25 1.04
C VAL A 283 4.28 -22.63 0.40
N ILE A 284 4.46 -23.66 1.23
CA ILE A 284 4.54 -25.06 0.79
C ILE A 284 3.17 -25.72 0.79
N HIS A 285 2.39 -25.45 1.84
CA HIS A 285 1.07 -26.01 2.01
C HIS A 285 0.25 -25.09 2.90
N TYR A 286 -1.05 -25.01 2.63
CA TYR A 286 -1.99 -24.36 3.52
C TYR A 286 -3.34 -25.06 3.44
N TYR A 287 -4.11 -24.92 4.51
CA TYR A 287 -5.50 -25.35 4.60
C TYR A 287 -6.25 -24.24 5.32
N HIS A 288 -7.28 -23.69 4.67
CA HIS A 288 -8.20 -22.73 5.26
C HIS A 288 -9.62 -23.32 5.20
N PRO A 289 -10.39 -23.33 6.30
CA PRO A 289 -11.70 -23.98 6.34
C PRO A 289 -12.71 -23.39 5.34
N GLU A 290 -12.62 -22.09 5.05
CA GLU A 290 -13.54 -21.39 4.15
C GLU A 290 -12.98 -21.20 2.72
N ASN A 291 -11.76 -21.67 2.44
CA ASN A 291 -11.06 -21.52 1.15
C ASN A 291 -10.87 -20.07 0.63
N GLU A 292 -11.21 -19.03 1.41
CA GLU A 292 -10.97 -17.62 1.08
C GLU A 292 -9.72 -17.11 1.78
N ASP A 293 -8.52 -17.33 1.21
CA ASP A 293 -7.35 -16.57 1.66
C ASP A 293 -6.17 -16.54 0.67
N THR A 294 -5.27 -15.59 0.90
CA THR A 294 -4.00 -15.33 0.21
C THR A 294 -2.83 -15.66 1.15
N PRO A 295 -2.40 -16.93 1.26
CA PRO A 295 -1.34 -17.35 2.19
C PRO A 295 0.02 -16.72 1.89
N SER A 296 0.22 -16.22 0.66
CA SER A 296 1.40 -15.45 0.28
C SER A 296 1.57 -14.15 1.05
N ASN A 297 0.51 -13.63 1.69
CA ASN A 297 0.60 -12.43 2.53
C ASN A 297 1.49 -12.64 3.75
N ALA A 298 1.65 -13.88 4.23
CA ALA A 298 2.51 -14.20 5.38
C ALA A 298 4.02 -14.29 5.03
N LEU A 299 4.39 -14.01 3.77
CA LEU A 299 5.77 -14.08 3.28
C LEU A 299 6.41 -12.69 3.22
N GLY A 300 7.74 -12.65 3.36
CA GLY A 300 8.49 -11.40 3.30
C GLY A 300 8.29 -10.50 4.52
N GLU A 301 8.61 -9.22 4.36
CA GLU A 301 8.51 -8.22 5.43
C GLU A 301 7.05 -7.92 5.79
N PRO A 302 6.74 -7.65 7.07
CA PRO A 302 5.40 -7.25 7.51
C PRO A 302 4.93 -6.01 6.76
N ASN A 303 3.72 -6.06 6.23
CA ASN A 303 3.09 -4.97 5.47
C ASN A 303 1.56 -4.90 5.66
N GLY A 304 1.05 -5.68 6.61
CA GLY A 304 -0.35 -5.76 6.97
C GLY A 304 -0.88 -4.46 7.58
N TYR A 305 -2.08 -4.05 7.22
CA TYR A 305 -2.67 -2.84 7.78
C TYR A 305 -4.18 -2.94 7.96
N GLN A 306 -4.68 -2.16 8.92
CA GLN A 306 -6.10 -2.10 9.20
C GLN A 306 -6.79 -1.10 8.25
N ILE A 307 -7.79 -1.56 7.49
CA ILE A 307 -8.59 -0.70 6.61
C ILE A 307 -9.77 -0.08 7.38
N ARG A 308 -10.46 -0.88 8.20
CA ARG A 308 -11.61 -0.52 9.05
C ARG A 308 -11.54 -1.30 10.36
N SER A 309 -12.41 -0.99 11.33
CA SER A 309 -12.37 -1.54 12.70
C SER A 309 -12.13 -3.06 12.79
N GLU A 310 -12.57 -3.84 11.79
CA GLU A 310 -12.42 -5.31 11.79
C GLU A 310 -11.76 -5.88 10.53
N LYS A 311 -11.53 -5.07 9.48
CA LYS A 311 -10.99 -5.57 8.21
C LYS A 311 -9.49 -5.28 8.09
N LEU A 312 -8.71 -6.35 8.08
CA LEU A 312 -7.29 -6.35 7.81
C LEU A 312 -7.01 -6.55 6.31
N ALA A 313 -5.91 -6.00 5.85
CA ALA A 313 -5.38 -6.21 4.50
C ALA A 313 -3.93 -6.68 4.59
N ASN A 314 -3.52 -7.42 3.56
CA ASN A 314 -2.21 -8.04 3.45
C ASN A 314 -1.83 -8.91 4.66
N VAL A 315 -2.80 -9.66 5.18
CA VAL A 315 -2.59 -10.70 6.19
C VAL A 315 -3.15 -12.00 5.68
N HIS A 316 -2.66 -13.11 6.22
CA HIS A 316 -3.23 -14.44 6.04
C HIS A 316 -3.92 -14.84 7.34
N SER A 317 -5.23 -15.01 7.31
CA SER A 317 -5.97 -15.63 8.40
C SER A 317 -5.81 -17.15 8.33
N LEU A 318 -5.47 -17.79 9.44
CA LEU A 318 -5.49 -19.25 9.47
C LEU A 318 -6.93 -19.77 9.39
N GLY A 319 -7.91 -19.04 9.91
CA GLY A 319 -9.23 -19.59 10.16
C GLY A 319 -9.20 -20.73 11.20
N LEU A 320 -10.38 -21.18 11.62
CA LEU A 320 -10.48 -22.23 12.64
C LEU A 320 -9.86 -23.54 12.18
N LYS A 321 -8.87 -24.04 12.94
CA LYS A 321 -8.09 -25.24 12.63
C LYS A 321 -7.33 -25.18 11.31
N GLY A 322 -7.19 -24.00 10.71
CA GLY A 322 -6.39 -23.88 9.51
C GLY A 322 -4.92 -24.09 9.79
N THR A 323 -4.20 -24.34 8.71
CA THR A 323 -2.75 -24.59 8.77
C THR A 323 -2.05 -23.79 7.70
N LEU A 324 -0.87 -23.28 8.05
CA LEU A 324 0.05 -22.65 7.12
C LEU A 324 1.42 -23.30 7.29
N THR A 325 1.98 -23.80 6.19
CA THR A 325 3.36 -24.32 6.15
C THR A 325 4.19 -23.46 5.21
N ILE A 326 5.20 -22.81 5.77
CA ILE A 326 6.16 -21.99 5.03
C ILE A 326 7.54 -22.62 4.97
N LYS A 327 8.38 -22.07 4.10
CA LYS A 327 9.77 -22.43 3.95
C LYS A 327 10.67 -21.20 3.86
N PHE A 328 11.83 -21.33 4.49
CA PHE A 328 12.98 -20.46 4.37
C PHE A 328 13.91 -21.02 3.29
N GLU A 329 14.04 -20.29 2.18
CA GLU A 329 14.88 -20.66 1.04
C GLU A 329 16.29 -20.07 1.15
N ASN A 330 16.38 -18.80 1.53
CA ASN A 330 17.63 -18.04 1.59
C ASN A 330 18.20 -17.93 3.02
N ASN A 331 17.48 -18.47 4.00
CA ASN A 331 17.90 -18.57 5.38
C ASN A 331 17.47 -19.92 6.01
N ALA A 332 17.85 -20.13 7.26
CA ALA A 332 17.46 -21.28 8.06
C ALA A 332 17.33 -20.85 9.52
N LEU A 333 16.32 -21.37 10.20
CA LEU A 333 16.16 -21.22 11.63
C LEU A 333 17.23 -22.05 12.36
N ILE A 334 17.89 -21.43 13.34
CA ILE A 334 18.89 -22.01 14.24
C ILE A 334 18.57 -21.62 15.68
N ASP A 335 18.96 -22.48 16.62
CA ASP A 335 18.90 -22.21 18.06
C ASP A 335 19.97 -21.20 18.47
N VAL A 336 19.55 -20.08 19.07
CA VAL A 336 20.38 -18.99 19.59
C VAL A 336 19.98 -18.68 21.03
N ASN A 337 20.68 -17.77 21.71
CA ASN A 337 20.27 -17.41 23.07
C ASN A 337 19.00 -16.55 23.03
N GLY A 338 17.92 -17.05 23.60
CA GLY A 338 16.62 -16.38 23.65
C GLY A 338 15.72 -16.80 22.49
N PRO A 339 14.69 -16.00 22.14
CA PRO A 339 13.75 -16.39 21.10
C PRO A 339 14.40 -16.49 19.71
N ASP A 340 14.01 -17.53 18.96
CA ASP A 340 14.55 -17.85 17.63
C ASP A 340 13.59 -17.49 16.50
N LEU A 341 12.30 -17.42 16.79
CA LEU A 341 11.25 -17.18 15.80
C LEU A 341 10.27 -16.12 16.28
N TYR A 342 9.81 -15.27 15.36
CA TYR A 342 8.78 -14.27 15.60
C TYR A 342 7.64 -14.43 14.59
N ILE A 343 6.40 -14.48 15.09
CA ILE A 343 5.19 -14.47 14.26
C ILE A 343 4.56 -13.08 14.35
N PHE A 344 4.56 -12.36 13.23
CA PHE A 344 3.90 -11.06 13.14
C PHE A 344 2.42 -11.31 12.96
N GLU A 345 1.65 -11.10 14.03
CA GLU A 345 0.20 -11.20 14.00
C GLU A 345 -0.44 -9.80 14.06
N MET A 346 -1.57 -9.67 13.37
CA MET A 346 -2.45 -8.53 13.48
C MET A 346 -3.68 -8.88 14.31
N GLY A 347 -4.29 -7.89 14.96
CA GLY A 347 -5.50 -8.10 15.75
C GLY A 347 -5.27 -8.83 17.08
N ALA A 348 -6.19 -9.71 17.43
CA ALA A 348 -6.13 -10.51 18.66
C ALA A 348 -5.11 -11.63 18.49
N ILE A 349 -4.29 -11.87 19.52
CA ILE A 349 -3.34 -12.98 19.51
C ILE A 349 -4.11 -14.24 19.87
N GLU A 350 -4.11 -15.20 18.95
CA GLU A 350 -4.89 -16.42 19.06
C GLU A 350 -3.99 -17.65 19.27
N PRO A 351 -4.42 -18.59 20.12
CA PRO A 351 -3.76 -19.88 20.31
C PRO A 351 -3.37 -20.57 19.00
N THR A 352 -2.09 -20.57 18.65
CA THR A 352 -1.59 -21.24 17.44
C THR A 352 -0.41 -22.15 17.80
N ARG A 353 -0.49 -23.43 17.41
CA ARG A 353 0.59 -24.41 17.59
C ARG A 353 1.67 -24.17 16.55
N LEU A 354 2.93 -24.30 16.96
CA LEU A 354 4.09 -24.09 16.12
C LEU A 354 4.96 -25.34 16.05
N GLU A 355 5.28 -25.74 14.82
CA GLU A 355 6.13 -26.87 14.51
C GLU A 355 7.21 -26.47 13.52
N ILE A 356 8.39 -27.10 13.61
CA ILE A 356 9.51 -26.87 12.69
C ILE A 356 9.97 -28.16 12.03
N SER A 357 10.59 -28.06 10.86
CA SER A 357 11.14 -29.21 10.15
C SER A 357 12.41 -28.87 9.36
N LYS A 358 13.26 -29.88 9.19
CA LYS A 358 14.46 -29.83 8.35
C LYS A 358 14.17 -30.20 6.90
N ASP A 359 13.15 -31.01 6.67
CA ASP A 359 12.88 -31.66 5.38
C ASP A 359 11.42 -31.51 4.91
N GLY A 360 10.57 -30.84 5.69
CA GLY A 360 9.14 -30.67 5.43
C GLY A 360 8.32 -31.94 5.65
N LYS A 361 8.94 -33.02 6.16
CA LYS A 361 8.32 -34.33 6.35
C LYS A 361 8.27 -34.71 7.83
N ASN A 362 9.40 -34.54 8.53
CA ASN A 362 9.55 -34.85 9.95
C ASN A 362 9.41 -33.56 10.76
N TRP A 363 8.37 -33.49 11.58
CA TRP A 363 7.99 -32.27 12.31
C TRP A 363 8.31 -32.39 13.79
N ILE A 364 8.77 -31.29 14.38
CA ILE A 364 9.03 -31.13 15.81
C ILE A 364 8.12 -30.01 16.31
N GLU A 365 7.25 -30.31 17.27
CA GLU A 365 6.49 -29.28 17.98
C GLU A 365 7.43 -28.54 18.94
N VAL A 366 7.51 -27.21 18.79
CA VAL A 366 8.43 -26.36 19.55
C VAL A 366 7.71 -25.32 20.40
N GLY A 367 6.38 -25.33 20.38
CA GLY A 367 5.58 -24.53 21.29
C GLY A 367 4.28 -24.05 20.67
N LYS A 368 3.75 -23.01 21.30
CA LYS A 368 2.48 -22.38 20.98
C LYS A 368 2.61 -20.88 21.19
N ILE A 369 2.00 -20.10 20.32
CA ILE A 369 1.77 -18.66 20.53
C ILE A 369 0.41 -18.48 21.19
N ASP A 370 0.39 -17.84 22.37
CA ASP A 370 -0.82 -17.45 23.09
C ASP A 370 -0.53 -16.31 24.07
N GLY A 371 -1.58 -15.75 24.69
CA GLY A 371 -1.43 -14.84 25.83
C GLY A 371 -0.64 -13.55 25.55
N GLY A 372 -0.49 -13.16 24.28
CA GLY A 372 0.31 -11.99 23.89
C GLY A 372 1.75 -12.32 23.47
N VAL A 373 2.12 -13.60 23.42
CA VAL A 373 3.46 -14.06 23.06
C VAL A 373 3.51 -14.41 21.57
N ALA A 374 4.25 -13.60 20.82
CA ALA A 374 4.53 -13.79 19.39
C ALA A 374 5.93 -14.36 19.10
N GLN A 375 6.66 -14.75 20.15
CA GLN A 375 8.05 -15.17 20.10
C GLN A 375 8.17 -16.62 20.56
N VAL A 376 8.92 -17.43 19.83
CA VAL A 376 9.17 -18.83 20.17
C VAL A 376 10.67 -19.06 20.28
N ASP A 377 11.07 -19.66 21.38
CA ASP A 377 12.42 -20.16 21.66
C ASP A 377 12.40 -21.68 21.42
N ILE A 378 13.22 -22.16 20.48
CA ILE A 378 13.29 -23.57 20.11
C ILE A 378 14.30 -24.35 20.95
N HIS A 379 14.97 -23.67 21.88
CA HIS A 379 15.91 -24.27 22.80
C HIS A 379 15.27 -25.43 23.59
N GLY A 380 16.00 -26.53 23.74
CA GLY A 380 15.53 -27.74 24.43
C GLY A 380 14.70 -28.70 23.57
N PHE A 381 14.20 -28.26 22.40
CA PHE A 381 13.54 -29.15 21.44
C PHE A 381 14.51 -29.68 20.37
N VAL A 382 15.62 -28.97 20.14
CA VAL A 382 16.55 -29.23 19.04
C VAL A 382 17.99 -29.42 19.53
N LYS A 383 18.86 -29.97 18.68
CA LYS A 383 20.29 -30.02 18.98
C LYS A 383 20.98 -28.73 18.50
N PRO A 384 22.06 -28.29 19.16
CA PRO A 384 22.83 -27.13 18.71
C PRO A 384 23.34 -27.28 17.26
N ASN A 385 23.33 -26.18 16.51
CA ASN A 385 23.76 -26.08 15.11
C ASN A 385 22.91 -26.87 14.09
N GLU A 386 21.73 -27.35 14.48
CA GLU A 386 20.78 -27.88 13.52
C GLU A 386 20.07 -26.77 12.76
N LEU A 387 19.81 -27.01 11.47
CA LEU A 387 19.20 -26.06 10.56
C LEU A 387 17.79 -26.52 10.24
N PHE A 388 16.81 -25.65 10.48
CA PHE A 388 15.41 -25.89 10.16
C PHE A 388 14.97 -24.92 9.07
N TYR A 389 14.30 -25.44 8.05
CA TYR A 389 13.93 -24.67 6.86
C TYR A 389 12.43 -24.50 6.72
N TYR A 390 11.64 -25.15 7.57
CA TYR A 390 10.19 -25.15 7.47
C TYR A 390 9.59 -24.81 8.83
N VAL A 391 8.52 -24.03 8.80
CA VAL A 391 7.66 -23.74 9.95
C VAL A 391 6.23 -24.08 9.54
N ARG A 392 5.51 -24.75 10.44
CA ARG A 392 4.08 -24.98 10.32
C ARG A 392 3.36 -24.34 11.49
N LEU A 393 2.38 -23.52 11.16
CA LEU A 393 1.41 -22.96 12.08
C LEU A 393 0.12 -23.76 11.96
N THR A 394 -0.50 -24.06 13.09
CA THR A 394 -1.84 -24.66 13.14
C THR A 394 -2.67 -23.95 14.17
N ASP A 395 -3.78 -23.35 13.75
CA ASP A 395 -4.74 -22.76 14.66
C ASP A 395 -5.26 -23.82 15.65
N LEU A 396 -5.33 -23.44 16.93
CA LEU A 396 -5.87 -24.29 17.97
C LEU A 396 -7.30 -23.83 18.26
N GLU A 397 -8.26 -24.71 17.95
CA GLU A 397 -9.69 -24.51 18.23
C GLU A 397 -9.91 -24.13 19.70
N THR A 398 -10.00 -22.84 19.94
CA THR A 398 -10.32 -22.24 21.23
C THR A 398 -11.41 -21.21 21.01
N SER A 399 -12.25 -21.00 22.02
CA SER A 399 -13.39 -20.08 21.92
C SER A 399 -12.94 -18.62 22.07
N SER A 400 -12.12 -18.10 21.15
CA SER A 400 -11.75 -16.67 21.11
C SER A 400 -12.82 -15.80 20.42
N GLY A 401 -13.79 -16.41 19.72
CA GLY A 401 -14.91 -15.70 19.07
C GLY A 401 -14.55 -15.04 17.74
N ILE A 402 -13.27 -15.06 17.34
CA ILE A 402 -12.73 -14.64 16.04
C ILE A 402 -12.03 -15.88 15.45
N PRO A 403 -12.12 -16.15 14.13
CA PRO A 403 -11.59 -17.38 13.56
C PRO A 403 -10.12 -17.27 13.13
N GLY A 404 -9.22 -17.84 13.93
CA GLY A 404 -7.83 -18.15 13.56
C GLY A 404 -6.87 -16.96 13.50
N ALA A 405 -5.58 -17.23 13.80
CA ALA A 405 -4.57 -16.18 13.84
C ALA A 405 -4.39 -15.47 12.48
N ASP A 406 -4.31 -14.14 12.51
CA ASP A 406 -4.07 -13.28 11.34
C ASP A 406 -2.56 -12.98 11.18
N VAL A 407 -1.89 -13.80 10.37
CA VAL A 407 -0.44 -13.78 10.15
C VAL A 407 -0.06 -12.78 9.06
N ASP A 408 0.72 -11.77 9.42
CA ASP A 408 1.31 -10.75 8.53
C ASP A 408 2.69 -11.20 8.02
N ALA A 409 3.52 -11.78 8.88
CA ALA A 409 4.84 -12.27 8.49
C ALA A 409 5.41 -13.29 9.48
N ILE A 410 6.37 -14.10 9.02
CA ILE A 410 7.09 -15.07 9.84
C ILE A 410 8.59 -14.81 9.69
N GLY A 411 9.24 -14.40 10.78
CA GLY A 411 10.65 -13.97 10.78
C GLY A 411 11.51 -14.80 11.74
N ALA A 412 12.61 -15.35 11.23
CA ALA A 412 13.63 -16.01 12.05
C ALA A 412 14.54 -14.97 12.72
N ILE A 413 14.49 -14.93 14.05
CA ILE A 413 15.42 -14.18 14.91
C ILE A 413 16.77 -14.90 14.93
N GLY A 414 16.75 -16.20 15.28
CA GLY A 414 17.89 -17.10 15.19
C GLY A 414 18.03 -17.61 13.77
N ALA A 415 18.78 -16.91 12.92
CA ALA A 415 18.87 -17.24 11.50
C ALA A 415 20.29 -17.45 11.01
N ALA A 416 20.45 -18.45 10.14
CA ALA A 416 21.65 -18.68 9.34
C ALA A 416 21.36 -18.32 7.88
N MET A 417 22.28 -17.62 7.21
CA MET A 417 22.14 -17.34 5.78
C MET A 417 22.43 -18.61 4.98
N ARG A 418 21.61 -18.89 3.97
CA ARG A 418 21.76 -20.02 3.05
C ARG A 418 21.79 -19.53 1.61
N LEU A 419 22.78 -20.00 0.87
CA LEU A 419 22.97 -19.67 -0.53
C LEU A 419 23.13 -20.96 -1.31
N ASN A 420 22.27 -21.17 -2.30
CA ASN A 420 22.28 -22.35 -3.15
C ASN A 420 22.79 -21.99 -4.55
N LEU A 421 23.85 -22.66 -4.99
CA LEU A 421 24.43 -22.48 -6.32
C LEU A 421 24.29 -23.76 -7.14
N ASP A 422 23.74 -23.63 -8.35
CA ASP A 422 23.65 -24.75 -9.29
C ASP A 422 25.07 -25.16 -9.76
N SER A 423 25.40 -26.44 -9.60
CA SER A 423 26.70 -26.97 -10.04
C SER A 423 26.92 -26.83 -11.54
N LYS A 424 25.86 -26.77 -12.36
CA LYS A 424 25.95 -26.59 -13.82
C LYS A 424 26.47 -25.19 -14.20
N VAL A 425 26.17 -24.20 -13.37
CA VAL A 425 26.69 -22.84 -13.54
C VAL A 425 28.16 -22.81 -13.13
N LEU A 426 28.49 -23.49 -12.03
CA LEU A 426 29.83 -23.46 -11.44
C LEU A 426 30.87 -24.34 -12.16
N PHE A 427 30.47 -25.51 -12.67
CA PHE A 427 31.38 -26.57 -13.11
C PHE A 427 30.89 -27.27 -14.38
N ASP A 428 31.84 -27.83 -15.14
CA ASP A 428 31.50 -28.84 -16.15
C ASP A 428 31.13 -30.19 -15.49
N SER A 429 30.46 -31.05 -16.26
CA SER A 429 30.13 -32.41 -15.82
C SER A 429 31.39 -33.19 -15.41
N GLY A 430 31.33 -33.86 -14.26
CA GLY A 430 32.45 -34.62 -13.69
C GLY A 430 33.65 -33.79 -13.22
N LYS A 431 33.64 -32.46 -13.38
CA LYS A 431 34.76 -31.59 -12.98
C LYS A 431 34.47 -30.81 -11.70
N SER A 432 35.54 -30.35 -11.06
CA SER A 432 35.54 -29.43 -9.92
C SER A 432 36.28 -28.11 -10.19
N GLU A 433 36.74 -27.89 -11.42
CA GLU A 433 37.33 -26.62 -11.84
C GLU A 433 36.23 -25.60 -12.15
N LEU A 434 36.34 -24.40 -11.57
CA LEU A 434 35.34 -23.35 -11.73
C LEU A 434 35.35 -22.81 -13.16
N LYS A 435 34.17 -22.71 -13.75
CA LYS A 435 33.96 -22.06 -15.04
C LYS A 435 34.06 -20.53 -14.91
N PRO A 436 34.34 -19.80 -16.00
CA PRO A 436 34.30 -18.34 -16.00
C PRO A 436 32.98 -17.76 -15.47
N GLU A 437 31.84 -18.35 -15.85
CA GLU A 437 30.52 -17.93 -15.37
C GLU A 437 30.37 -18.18 -13.86
N GLY A 438 30.90 -19.30 -13.37
CA GLY A 438 30.94 -19.63 -11.95
C GLY A 438 31.77 -18.63 -11.14
N LEU A 439 32.91 -18.17 -11.68
CA LEU A 439 33.74 -17.14 -11.05
C LEU A 439 32.98 -15.81 -10.92
N LEU A 440 32.22 -15.41 -11.94
CA LEU A 440 31.39 -14.20 -11.90
C LEU A 440 30.29 -14.31 -10.83
N ALA A 441 29.59 -15.46 -10.78
CA ALA A 441 28.57 -15.72 -9.76
C ALA A 441 29.14 -15.67 -8.34
N LEU A 442 30.32 -16.27 -8.12
CA LEU A 442 31.00 -16.21 -6.82
C LEU A 442 31.49 -14.80 -6.46
N LYS A 443 31.86 -13.98 -7.44
CA LYS A 443 32.24 -12.57 -7.20
C LYS A 443 31.06 -11.73 -6.75
N GLU A 444 29.89 -11.94 -7.33
CA GLU A 444 28.66 -11.28 -6.88
C GLU A 444 28.28 -11.76 -5.48
N LEU A 445 28.31 -13.07 -5.26
CA LEU A 445 28.05 -13.67 -3.95
C LEU A 445 28.98 -13.13 -2.87
N ALA A 446 30.27 -13.00 -3.17
CA ALA A 446 31.25 -12.48 -2.24
C ALA A 446 30.92 -11.07 -1.75
N LYS A 447 30.29 -10.22 -2.59
CA LYS A 447 29.81 -8.90 -2.16
C LYS A 447 28.74 -9.04 -1.09
N ASN A 448 27.75 -9.91 -1.30
CA ASN A 448 26.66 -10.14 -0.34
C ASN A 448 27.18 -10.70 0.99
N ILE A 449 28.11 -11.66 0.93
CA ILE A 449 28.75 -12.25 2.12
C ILE A 449 29.62 -11.23 2.86
N SER A 450 30.33 -10.36 2.13
CA SER A 450 31.25 -9.39 2.74
C SER A 450 30.55 -8.40 3.67
N VAL A 451 29.24 -8.17 3.48
CA VAL A 451 28.43 -7.32 4.36
C VAL A 451 28.37 -7.88 5.78
N LEU A 452 28.46 -9.21 5.95
CA LEU A 452 28.34 -9.90 7.24
C LEU A 452 29.52 -9.65 8.20
N LYS A 453 30.66 -9.12 7.72
CA LYS A 453 31.90 -8.79 8.48
C LYS A 453 32.57 -9.95 9.24
N SER A 454 31.87 -11.02 9.66
CA SER A 454 32.40 -12.22 10.32
C SER A 454 31.40 -13.39 10.25
N GLY A 455 31.86 -14.61 10.54
CA GLY A 455 30.97 -15.78 10.66
C GLY A 455 31.64 -17.13 10.36
N ASN A 456 30.91 -18.20 10.60
CA ASN A 456 31.27 -19.57 10.24
C ASN A 456 30.68 -19.89 8.85
N VAL A 457 31.53 -19.92 7.81
CA VAL A 457 31.13 -20.28 6.45
C VAL A 457 31.31 -21.78 6.25
N ILE A 458 30.20 -22.49 6.02
CA ILE A 458 30.20 -23.92 5.68
C ILE A 458 29.82 -24.07 4.21
N ILE A 459 30.66 -24.73 3.44
CA ILE A 459 30.42 -24.99 2.02
C ILE A 459 30.18 -26.48 1.85
N GLU A 460 28.97 -26.85 1.43
CA GLU A 460 28.51 -28.22 1.29
C GLU A 460 28.33 -28.55 -0.21
N GLY A 461 29.11 -29.50 -0.71
CA GLY A 461 28.94 -30.03 -2.05
C GLY A 461 27.98 -31.22 -2.07
N HIS A 462 27.14 -31.29 -3.10
CA HIS A 462 26.19 -32.38 -3.33
C HIS A 462 26.22 -32.86 -4.78
N THR A 463 25.89 -34.14 -4.97
CA THR A 463 25.71 -34.76 -6.29
C THR A 463 24.32 -35.36 -6.41
N ASP A 464 23.97 -35.79 -7.62
CA ASP A 464 22.90 -36.76 -7.83
C ASP A 464 23.38 -38.18 -7.48
N ASP A 465 22.57 -39.17 -7.81
CA ASP A 465 22.80 -40.60 -7.60
C ASP A 465 23.54 -41.31 -8.76
N VAL A 466 24.09 -40.56 -9.72
CA VAL A 466 24.75 -41.15 -10.89
C VAL A 466 26.23 -41.38 -10.57
N GLY A 467 26.70 -42.61 -10.72
CA GLY A 467 28.09 -43.01 -10.46
C GLY A 467 28.26 -43.77 -9.15
N SER A 468 29.51 -43.93 -8.70
CA SER A 468 29.78 -44.59 -7.41
C SER A 468 29.70 -43.59 -6.26
N SER A 469 29.16 -44.03 -5.11
CA SER A 469 29.01 -43.19 -3.92
C SER A 469 30.34 -42.55 -3.46
N GLU A 470 31.46 -43.29 -3.60
CA GLU A 470 32.80 -42.78 -3.26
C GLU A 470 33.27 -41.69 -4.23
N ASN A 471 33.05 -41.86 -5.54
CA ASN A 471 33.37 -40.82 -6.52
C ASN A 471 32.52 -39.58 -6.30
N ASN A 472 31.23 -39.75 -6.01
CA ASN A 472 30.30 -38.66 -5.70
C ASN A 472 30.71 -37.88 -4.46
N LYS A 473 31.14 -38.58 -3.40
CA LYS A 473 31.67 -37.96 -2.18
C LYS A 473 32.96 -37.17 -2.44
N ASN A 474 33.89 -37.73 -3.22
CA ASN A 474 35.15 -37.06 -3.53
C ASN A 474 34.94 -35.85 -4.46
N LEU A 475 34.08 -35.99 -5.48
CA LEU A 475 33.73 -34.90 -6.40
C LEU A 475 33.04 -33.74 -5.68
N SER A 476 32.06 -34.03 -4.84
CA SER A 476 31.36 -33.00 -4.06
C SER A 476 32.30 -32.25 -3.11
N LEU A 477 33.20 -32.96 -2.41
CA LEU A 477 34.20 -32.32 -1.55
C LEU A 477 35.18 -31.46 -2.36
N ALA A 478 35.64 -31.94 -3.52
CA ALA A 478 36.51 -31.18 -4.41
C ALA A 478 35.85 -29.89 -4.89
N ARG A 479 34.57 -29.95 -5.29
CA ARG A 479 33.77 -28.78 -5.66
C ARG A 479 33.64 -27.77 -4.51
N ALA A 480 33.31 -28.24 -3.31
CA ALA A 480 33.23 -27.38 -2.13
C ALA A 480 34.58 -26.68 -1.83
N LYS A 481 35.70 -27.39 -1.99
CA LYS A 481 37.04 -26.81 -1.85
C LYS A 481 37.37 -25.76 -2.92
N SER A 482 36.97 -25.99 -4.17
CA SER A 482 37.17 -25.00 -5.24
C SER A 482 36.40 -23.72 -4.97
N VAL A 483 35.11 -23.81 -4.59
CA VAL A 483 34.30 -22.65 -4.21
C VAL A 483 34.92 -21.92 -3.01
N SER A 484 35.30 -22.66 -1.97
CA SER A 484 35.93 -22.10 -0.76
C SER A 484 37.21 -21.35 -1.08
N THR A 485 38.07 -21.94 -1.91
CA THR A 485 39.35 -21.34 -2.30
C THR A 485 39.14 -20.03 -3.02
N GLU A 486 38.15 -19.95 -3.90
CA GLU A 486 37.86 -18.72 -4.63
C GLU A 486 37.21 -17.65 -3.74
N LEU A 487 36.21 -18.02 -2.93
CA LEU A 487 35.58 -17.08 -1.99
C LEU A 487 36.56 -16.52 -0.96
N LYS A 488 37.53 -17.31 -0.48
CA LYS A 488 38.59 -16.83 0.42
C LYS A 488 39.49 -15.76 -0.22
N LYS A 489 39.68 -15.79 -1.55
CA LYS A 489 40.41 -14.72 -2.26
C LYS A 489 39.57 -13.45 -2.36
N LEU A 490 38.27 -13.60 -2.60
CA LEU A 490 37.34 -12.49 -2.78
C LEU A 490 36.92 -11.83 -1.46
N ILE A 491 36.93 -12.58 -0.36
CA ILE A 491 36.57 -12.12 0.99
C ILE A 491 37.81 -12.24 1.89
N PRO A 492 38.79 -11.34 1.77
CA PRO A 492 39.98 -11.36 2.59
C PRO A 492 39.66 -10.88 4.01
N SER A 493 39.16 -11.79 4.85
CA SER A 493 38.97 -11.51 6.28
C SER A 493 39.37 -12.69 7.14
N LYS A 494 40.12 -12.41 8.23
CA LYS A 494 40.48 -13.38 9.26
C LYS A 494 39.32 -13.74 10.19
N THR A 495 38.21 -13.01 10.12
CA THR A 495 37.03 -13.18 10.98
C THR A 495 36.07 -14.26 10.47
N PHE A 496 36.22 -14.69 9.20
CA PHE A 496 35.47 -15.82 8.67
C PHE A 496 36.22 -17.13 8.92
N LYS A 497 35.54 -18.09 9.54
CA LYS A 497 36.02 -19.46 9.72
C LYS A 497 35.37 -20.34 8.66
N TRP A 498 36.18 -21.04 7.87
CA TRP A 498 35.70 -21.79 6.71
C TRP A 498 35.73 -23.29 6.98
N ARG A 499 34.68 -24.00 6.60
CA ARG A 499 34.60 -25.46 6.63
C ARG A 499 34.01 -26.00 5.33
N GLU A 500 34.66 -26.97 4.72
CA GLU A 500 34.20 -27.61 3.49
C GLU A 500 33.72 -29.05 3.77
N LYS A 501 32.60 -29.44 3.19
CA LYS A 501 32.03 -30.79 3.31
C LYS A 501 31.57 -31.29 1.93
N GLY A 502 31.78 -32.58 1.67
CA GLY A 502 31.20 -33.28 0.52
C GLY A 502 30.26 -34.38 0.98
N TYR A 503 28.98 -34.26 0.66
CA TYR A 503 27.97 -35.26 1.03
C TYR A 503 27.73 -36.30 -0.06
N GLY A 504 28.24 -36.06 -1.28
CA GLY A 504 27.84 -36.83 -2.46
C GLY A 504 26.32 -36.83 -2.60
N GLU A 505 25.75 -38.02 -2.78
CA GLU A 505 24.31 -38.24 -2.97
C GLU A 505 23.51 -38.38 -1.65
N LYS A 506 24.18 -38.36 -0.49
CA LYS A 506 23.56 -38.72 0.81
C LYS A 506 22.53 -37.72 1.36
N LYS A 507 22.52 -36.50 0.84
CA LYS A 507 21.59 -35.42 1.22
C LYS A 507 20.90 -34.83 -0.02
N PRO A 508 20.02 -35.60 -0.69
CA PRO A 508 19.27 -35.11 -1.83
C PRO A 508 18.23 -34.08 -1.37
N LEU A 509 18.05 -33.01 -2.15
CA LEU A 509 16.99 -32.02 -1.91
C LEU A 509 15.63 -32.56 -2.36
N VAL A 510 15.64 -33.32 -3.46
CA VAL A 510 14.48 -33.97 -4.07
C VAL A 510 14.86 -35.39 -4.49
N GLU A 511 13.88 -36.27 -4.70
CA GLU A 511 14.15 -37.64 -5.14
C GLU A 511 14.84 -37.69 -6.51
N ASN A 512 15.84 -38.55 -6.68
CA ASN A 512 16.60 -38.71 -7.94
C ASN A 512 15.83 -39.50 -9.04
N ASN A 513 14.52 -39.28 -9.14
CA ASN A 513 13.63 -40.01 -10.05
C ASN A 513 13.49 -39.39 -11.45
N SER A 514 14.12 -38.23 -11.70
CA SER A 514 14.09 -37.55 -13.00
C SER A 514 15.34 -36.69 -13.22
N GLU A 515 15.70 -36.40 -14.47
CA GLU A 515 16.86 -35.54 -14.77
C GLU A 515 16.69 -34.11 -14.22
N LYS A 516 15.44 -33.62 -14.22
CA LYS A 516 15.09 -32.33 -13.59
C LYS A 516 15.43 -32.34 -12.09
N ASN A 517 15.10 -33.42 -11.39
CA ASN A 517 15.40 -33.54 -9.96
C ASN A 517 16.89 -33.78 -9.69
N ARG A 518 17.56 -34.59 -10.51
CA ARG A 518 19.02 -34.78 -10.42
C ARG A 518 19.76 -33.46 -10.60
N THR A 519 19.32 -32.62 -11.53
CA THR A 519 19.87 -31.26 -11.70
C THR A 519 19.76 -30.44 -10.43
N LYS A 520 18.60 -30.45 -9.75
CA LYS A 520 18.42 -29.76 -8.46
C LYS A 520 19.34 -30.31 -7.36
N ASN A 521 19.64 -31.61 -7.37
CA ASN A 521 20.51 -32.23 -6.37
C ASN A 521 21.99 -31.89 -6.57
N ARG A 522 22.43 -31.67 -7.82
CA ARG A 522 23.79 -31.22 -8.18
C ARG A 522 23.98 -29.74 -7.84
N ARG A 523 24.33 -29.46 -6.59
CA ARG A 523 24.47 -28.09 -6.07
C ARG A 523 25.64 -27.94 -5.11
N VAL A 524 26.03 -26.69 -4.91
CA VAL A 524 26.88 -26.29 -3.78
C VAL A 524 26.04 -25.37 -2.89
N GLU A 525 25.87 -25.77 -1.63
CA GLU A 525 25.24 -24.92 -0.63
C GLU A 525 26.31 -24.19 0.18
N ILE A 526 26.08 -22.92 0.45
CA ILE A 526 26.93 -22.09 1.30
C ILE A 526 26.06 -21.63 2.46
N LEU A 527 26.44 -22.03 3.66
CA LEU A 527 25.77 -21.69 4.90
C LEU A 527 26.67 -20.74 5.67
N ILE A 528 26.10 -19.63 6.13
CA ILE A 528 26.84 -18.67 6.93
C ILE A 528 26.15 -18.60 8.28
N LEU A 529 26.80 -19.25 9.22
CA LEU A 529 26.37 -19.31 10.60
C LEU A 529 27.07 -18.19 11.38
N PRO A 530 26.43 -17.71 12.45
CA PRO A 530 27.14 -16.90 13.42
C PRO A 530 28.28 -17.67 14.10
N ASN A 531 29.17 -16.93 14.77
CA ASN A 531 30.51 -17.39 15.10
C ASN A 531 30.59 -18.39 16.26
#